data_AF-A0AAE2BR15-F1
#
_entry.id   AF-A0AAE2BR15-F1
#
_cell.length_a   1.000
_cell.length_b   1.000
_cell.length_c   1.000
_cell.angle_alpha   90.00
_cell.angle_beta   90.00
_cell.angle_gamma   90.00
#
_symmetry.space_group_name_H-M   'P 1'
#
loop_
_entity.id
_entity.type
_entity.pdbx_description
1 polymer ?
#
loop_
_entity_poly.entity_id
_entity_poly.type
_entity_poly.pdbx_seq_one_letter_code
_entity_poly.pdbx_strand_id
1 'polypeptide(L)'
;MYHKNLPRRAGLTLKFEDGLDNLPRDYYSTKKLIEDLGLPVEKIDACKNGCMLYWKNAVDLEYCKFCEDARYKLTQERDSRHKKSPYAVLNYLPLTPRLHRLYASRATAEHMTWHATY
;
A
#
# COMPACT_ATOMS: atom_id res chain seq x y z
N MET A 1 6.34 -30.13 26.22
CA MET A 1 5.62 -30.52 24.99
C MET A 1 4.26 -29.85 25.01
N TYR A 2 4.11 -28.69 24.35
CA TYR A 2 2.82 -28.00 24.25
C TYR A 2 2.49 -27.84 22.76
N HIS A 3 1.70 -28.77 22.23
CA HIS A 3 1.06 -28.60 20.93
C HIS A 3 -0.13 -27.66 21.11
N LYS A 4 0.06 -26.37 20.79
CA LYS A 4 -1.06 -25.47 20.55
C LYS A 4 -1.62 -25.81 19.17
N ASN A 5 -2.81 -26.39 19.15
CA ASN A 5 -3.61 -26.60 17.95
C ASN A 5 -3.87 -25.23 17.30
N LEU A 6 -3.16 -24.93 16.22
CA LEU A 6 -3.52 -23.84 15.32
C LEU A 6 -4.80 -24.23 14.59
N PRO A 7 -5.83 -23.36 14.54
CA PRO A 7 -7.02 -23.65 13.76
C PRO A 7 -6.60 -23.85 12.30
N ARG A 8 -7.08 -24.95 11.70
CA ARG A 8 -6.94 -25.23 10.27
C ARG A 8 -7.40 -23.98 9.53
N ARG A 9 -6.46 -23.24 8.92
CA ARG A 9 -6.80 -22.19 7.96
C ARG A 9 -7.66 -22.85 6.91
N ALA A 10 -8.95 -22.51 6.87
CA ALA A 10 -9.78 -22.77 5.71
C ALA A 10 -9.01 -22.22 4.52
N GLY A 11 -8.55 -23.11 3.64
CA GLY A 11 -7.91 -22.71 2.41
C GLY A 11 -8.93 -21.91 1.64
N LEU A 12 -8.72 -20.60 1.54
CA LEU A 12 -9.30 -19.81 0.48
C LEU A 12 -8.58 -20.27 -0.79
N THR A 13 -9.08 -21.35 -1.38
CA THR A 13 -8.74 -21.74 -2.74
C THR A 13 -9.31 -20.65 -3.63
N LEU A 14 -8.53 -19.61 -3.90
CA LEU A 14 -8.80 -18.68 -4.97
C LEU A 14 -8.66 -19.47 -6.26
N LYS A 15 -9.77 -19.98 -6.77
CA LYS A 15 -9.86 -20.41 -8.16
C LYS A 15 -9.70 -19.14 -9.00
N PHE A 16 -8.48 -18.89 -9.45
CA PHE A 16 -8.24 -18.00 -10.58
C PHE A 16 -8.69 -18.77 -11.81
N GLU A 17 -9.99 -18.66 -12.13
CA GLU A 17 -10.50 -19.06 -13.43
C GLU A 17 -10.29 -17.88 -14.37
N ASP A 18 -9.46 -18.12 -15.39
CA ASP A 18 -9.04 -17.15 -16.40
C ASP A 18 -10.27 -16.67 -17.19
N GLY A 19 -10.84 -15.53 -16.79
CA GLY A 19 -12.00 -14.94 -17.43
C GLY A 19 -12.27 -13.51 -16.98
N LEU A 20 -12.53 -12.63 -17.95
CA LEU A 20 -12.88 -11.21 -17.74
C LEU A 20 -14.11 -11.04 -16.82
N ASP A 21 -14.96 -12.08 -16.72
CA ASP A 21 -16.20 -12.11 -15.94
C ASP A 21 -16.00 -12.09 -14.41
N ASN A 22 -14.78 -12.37 -13.94
CA ASN A 22 -14.43 -12.38 -12.51
C ASN A 22 -13.79 -11.08 -12.02
N LEU A 23 -13.70 -10.05 -12.87
CA LEU A 23 -13.12 -8.77 -12.45
C LEU A 23 -14.11 -7.99 -11.56
N PRO A 24 -13.67 -7.44 -10.42
CA PRO A 24 -14.51 -6.60 -9.60
C PRO A 24 -15.10 -5.43 -10.41
N ARG A 25 -16.41 -5.22 -10.25
CA ARG A 25 -17.20 -4.29 -11.08
C ARG A 25 -17.00 -2.82 -10.69
N ASP A 26 -16.47 -2.57 -9.51
CA ASP A 26 -16.29 -1.21 -8.99
C ASP A 26 -14.97 -1.05 -8.22
N TYR A 27 -14.64 0.21 -7.93
CA TYR A 27 -13.42 0.55 -7.21
C TYR A 27 -13.37 -0.07 -5.81
N TYR A 28 -14.50 -0.17 -5.11
CA TYR A 28 -14.55 -0.64 -3.73
C TYR A 28 -14.29 -2.15 -3.64
N SER A 29 -14.94 -2.94 -4.50
CA SER A 29 -14.72 -4.37 -4.65
C SER A 29 -13.30 -4.69 -5.11
N THR A 30 -12.76 -3.87 -6.03
CA THR A 30 -11.35 -3.99 -6.45
C THR A 30 -10.41 -3.71 -5.28
N LYS A 31 -10.65 -2.63 -4.54
CA LYS A 31 -9.84 -2.24 -3.38
C LYS A 31 -9.86 -3.34 -2.31
N LYS A 32 -11.03 -3.88 -2.00
CA LYS A 32 -11.20 -4.96 -1.03
C LYS A 32 -10.47 -6.23 -1.47
N LEU A 33 -10.58 -6.61 -2.74
CA LEU A 33 -9.85 -7.75 -3.29
C LEU A 33 -8.33 -7.59 -3.16
N ILE A 34 -7.80 -6.39 -3.46
CA ILE A 34 -6.38 -6.09 -3.31
C ILE A 34 -5.93 -6.20 -1.84
N GLU A 35 -6.75 -5.73 -0.90
CA GLU A 35 -6.51 -5.86 0.54
C GLU A 35 -6.52 -7.33 0.98
N ASP A 36 -7.51 -8.12 0.54
CA ASP A 36 -7.64 -9.56 0.82
C ASP A 36 -6.46 -10.38 0.26
N LEU A 37 -5.88 -9.96 -0.86
CA LEU A 37 -4.66 -10.55 -1.46
C LEU A 37 -3.36 -10.17 -0.72
N GLY A 38 -3.45 -9.39 0.36
CA GLY A 38 -2.28 -8.92 1.10
C GLY A 38 -1.42 -7.95 0.31
N LEU A 39 -2.03 -7.16 -0.58
CA LEU A 39 -1.37 -6.15 -1.42
C LEU A 39 -1.82 -4.72 -1.06
N PRO A 40 -1.87 -4.33 0.23
CA PRO A 40 -2.33 -3.00 0.60
C PRO A 40 -1.45 -1.92 -0.03
N VAL A 41 -2.08 -0.79 -0.35
CA VAL A 41 -1.44 0.42 -0.86
C VAL A 41 -1.59 1.51 0.19
N GLU A 42 -0.48 2.04 0.66
CA GLU A 42 -0.43 3.19 1.55
C GLU A 42 -0.31 4.47 0.72
N LYS A 43 -1.09 5.49 1.05
CA LYS A 43 -1.01 6.79 0.39
C LYS A 43 -0.18 7.73 1.25
N ILE A 44 0.85 8.32 0.67
CA ILE A 44 1.78 9.22 1.34
C ILE A 44 1.79 10.53 0.58
N ASP A 45 1.46 11.63 1.25
CA ASP A 45 1.49 12.93 0.60
C ASP A 45 2.93 13.31 0.25
N ALA A 46 3.10 14.00 -0.87
CA ALA A 46 4.38 14.48 -1.35
C ALA A 46 4.34 15.98 -1.63
N CYS A 47 5.50 16.62 -1.52
CA CYS A 47 5.67 17.97 -2.04
C CYS A 47 5.36 18.01 -3.54
N LYS A 48 4.71 19.08 -4.01
CA LYS A 48 4.38 19.26 -5.44
C LYS A 48 5.62 19.21 -6.35
N ASN A 49 6.77 19.64 -5.85
CA ASN A 49 8.06 19.62 -6.56
C ASN A 49 8.89 18.35 -6.26
N GLY A 50 8.33 17.37 -5.54
CA GLY A 50 9.03 16.12 -5.22
C GLY A 50 10.14 16.22 -4.17
N CYS A 51 10.32 17.36 -3.49
CA CYS A 51 11.42 17.57 -2.54
C CYS A 51 11.38 16.65 -1.32
N MET A 52 10.19 16.29 -0.85
CA MET A 52 10.01 15.44 0.33
C MET A 52 8.65 14.75 0.35
N LEU A 53 8.58 13.70 1.18
CA LEU A 53 7.36 13.02 1.57
C LEU A 53 6.92 13.49 2.95
N TYR A 54 5.62 13.68 3.15
CA TYR A 54 5.01 14.00 4.44
C TYR A 54 4.79 12.70 5.24
N TRP A 55 5.89 12.05 5.61
CA TRP A 55 5.90 10.74 6.29
C TRP A 55 6.67 10.79 7.62
N LYS A 56 6.26 9.97 8.59
CA LYS A 56 6.81 9.83 9.95
C LYS A 56 6.82 11.20 10.65
N ASN A 57 8.00 11.76 10.88
CA ASN A 57 8.19 13.01 11.60
C ASN A 57 7.77 14.26 10.79
N ALA A 58 7.30 14.07 9.56
CA ALA A 58 6.83 15.13 8.67
C ALA A 58 5.30 15.10 8.44
N VAL A 59 4.56 14.20 9.11
CA VAL A 59 3.11 14.03 8.86
C VAL A 59 2.30 15.27 9.21
N ASP A 60 2.71 16.05 10.20
CA ASP A 60 1.97 17.24 10.64
C ASP A 60 2.39 18.53 9.93
N LEU A 61 3.35 18.45 9.00
CA LEU A 61 3.78 19.62 8.24
C LEU A 61 2.76 19.98 7.18
N GLU A 62 2.46 21.27 7.10
CA GLU A 62 1.63 21.85 6.05
C GLU A 62 2.45 22.49 4.92
N TYR A 63 3.76 22.66 5.12
CA TYR A 63 4.69 23.26 4.17
C TYR A 63 5.93 22.40 3.99
N CYS A 64 6.48 22.42 2.78
CA CYS A 64 7.71 21.72 2.45
C CYS A 64 8.91 22.35 3.18
N LYS A 65 9.74 21.54 3.83
CA LYS A 65 10.96 22.00 4.52
C LYS A 65 12.05 22.54 3.58
N PHE A 66 11.94 22.27 2.27
CA PHE A 66 12.99 22.57 1.28
C PHE A 66 12.63 23.69 0.32
N CYS A 67 11.35 23.78 -0.08
CA CYS A 67 10.89 24.78 -1.05
C CYS A 67 9.73 25.63 -0.53
N GLU A 68 9.35 25.45 0.74
CA GLU A 68 8.31 26.23 1.45
C GLU A 68 6.91 26.19 0.83
N ASP A 69 6.72 25.40 -0.23
CA ASP A 69 5.43 25.24 -0.87
C ASP A 69 4.43 24.52 0.02
N ALA A 70 3.17 24.95 -0.09
CA ALA A 70 2.06 24.35 0.61
C ALA A 70 1.85 22.88 0.19
N ARG A 71 1.50 22.06 1.17
CA ARG A 71 1.13 20.64 0.99
C ARG A 71 -0.22 20.49 0.29
N TYR A 72 -1.19 21.32 0.65
CA TYR A 72 -2.58 21.19 0.23
C TYR A 72 -2.98 22.25 -0.79
N LYS A 73 -3.86 21.86 -1.71
CA LYS A 73 -4.51 22.77 -2.66
C LYS A 73 -5.46 23.70 -1.90
N LEU A 74 -5.50 24.96 -2.30
CA LEU A 74 -6.51 25.90 -1.82
C LEU A 74 -7.89 25.40 -2.23
N THR A 75 -8.77 25.19 -1.26
CA THR A 75 -10.15 24.79 -1.54
C THR A 75 -11.02 26.03 -1.44
N GLN A 76 -11.84 26.32 -2.47
CA GLN A 76 -12.70 27.50 -2.42
C GLN A 76 -13.71 27.35 -1.27
N GLU A 77 -13.86 28.41 -0.47
CA GLU A 77 -14.50 28.47 0.85
C GLU A 77 -16.01 28.15 0.89
N ARG A 78 -16.63 27.68 -0.19
CA ARG A 78 -18.09 27.60 -0.30
C ARG A 78 -18.75 26.47 0.49
N ASP A 79 -17.98 25.59 1.12
CA ASP A 79 -18.56 24.49 1.89
C ASP A 79 -17.62 24.09 3.03
N SER A 80 -18.09 24.29 4.27
CA SER A 80 -17.42 24.06 5.56
C SER A 80 -17.01 22.61 5.84
N ARG A 81 -17.11 21.71 4.85
CA ARG A 81 -16.87 20.26 4.95
C ARG A 81 -15.76 19.75 4.02
N HIS A 82 -15.02 20.64 3.36
CA HIS A 82 -14.02 20.23 2.38
C HIS A 82 -12.76 19.63 3.04
N LYS A 83 -12.49 18.36 2.70
CA LYS A 83 -11.28 17.63 3.09
C LYS A 83 -10.06 18.24 2.38
N LYS A 84 -9.03 18.61 3.15
CA LYS A 84 -7.74 19.09 2.60
C LYS A 84 -7.21 18.10 1.57
N SER A 85 -6.96 18.55 0.35
CA SER A 85 -6.48 17.73 -0.76
C SER A 85 -5.02 18.06 -1.07
N PRO A 86 -4.08 17.10 -0.96
CA PRO A 86 -2.66 17.35 -1.21
C PRO A 86 -2.38 17.64 -2.68
N TYR A 87 -1.29 18.35 -2.98
CA TYR A 87 -0.85 18.59 -4.36
C TYR A 87 -0.40 17.30 -5.05
N ALA A 88 0.35 16.44 -4.34
CA ALA A 88 0.87 15.18 -4.86
C ALA A 88 0.73 14.07 -3.81
N VAL A 89 0.52 12.84 -4.29
CA VAL A 89 0.39 11.62 -3.46
C VAL A 89 1.22 10.50 -4.07
N LEU A 90 2.11 9.92 -3.28
CA LEU A 90 2.81 8.69 -3.58
C LEU A 90 1.99 7.49 -3.09
N ASN A 91 1.80 6.49 -3.95
CA ASN A 91 1.24 5.21 -3.56
C ASN A 91 2.40 4.28 -3.16
N TYR A 92 2.59 4.10 -1.86
CA TYR A 92 3.60 3.21 -1.28
C TYR A 92 3.07 1.79 -1.14
N LEU A 93 3.91 0.82 -1.49
CA LEU A 93 3.62 -0.60 -1.42
C LEU A 93 4.49 -1.19 -0.30
N PRO A 94 3.94 -1.50 0.88
CA PRO A 94 4.74 -1.88 2.05
C PRO A 94 5.62 -3.10 1.78
N LEU A 95 6.93 -2.93 1.99
CA LEU A 95 7.92 -3.96 1.66
C LEU A 95 7.80 -5.19 2.56
N THR A 96 7.64 -4.99 3.87
CA THR A 96 7.60 -6.08 4.85
C THR A 96 6.54 -7.14 4.52
N PRO A 97 5.23 -6.84 4.41
CA PRO A 97 4.24 -7.89 4.12
C PRO A 97 4.48 -8.58 2.77
N ARG A 98 5.06 -7.88 1.79
CA ARG A 98 5.41 -8.44 0.49
C ARG A 98 6.58 -9.42 0.59
N LEU A 99 7.63 -9.06 1.32
CA LEU A 99 8.74 -9.95 1.58
C LEU A 99 8.28 -11.18 2.35
N HIS A 100 7.48 -11.03 3.41
CA HIS A 100 6.90 -12.16 4.14
C HIS A 100 6.15 -13.11 3.20
N ARG A 101 5.38 -12.58 2.23
CA ARG A 101 4.68 -13.41 1.23
C ARG A 101 5.63 -14.14 0.29
N LEU A 102 6.68 -13.47 -0.19
CA LEU A 102 7.67 -14.08 -1.07
C LEU A 102 8.44 -15.20 -0.35
N TYR A 103 8.74 -15.05 0.94
CA TYR A 103 9.37 -16.09 1.75
C TYR A 103 8.40 -17.21 2.20
N ALA A 104 7.09 -16.99 2.15
CA ALA A 104 6.10 -18.00 2.56
C ALA A 104 5.96 -19.16 1.56
N SER A 105 6.37 -18.98 0.32
CA SER A 105 6.39 -20.04 -0.69
C SER A 105 7.81 -20.57 -0.87
N ARG A 106 7.96 -21.90 -0.80
CA ARG A 106 9.26 -22.57 -1.00
C ARG A 106 9.84 -22.27 -2.38
N ALA A 107 9.00 -22.31 -3.42
CA ALA A 107 9.44 -22.08 -4.79
C ALA A 107 10.02 -20.67 -4.99
N THR A 108 9.42 -19.64 -4.37
CA THR A 108 9.96 -18.28 -4.45
C THR A 108 11.14 -18.08 -3.51
N ALA A 109 11.10 -18.65 -2.30
CA ALA A 109 12.15 -18.51 -1.30
C ALA A 109 13.50 -19.09 -1.77
N GLU A 110 13.50 -20.19 -2.53
CA GLU A 110 14.71 -20.77 -3.14
C GLU A 110 15.46 -19.76 -4.04
N HIS A 111 14.73 -18.83 -4.67
CA HIS A 111 15.30 -17.77 -5.51
C HIS A 111 15.60 -16.45 -4.75
N MET A 112 15.25 -16.33 -3.47
CA MET A 112 15.50 -15.14 -2.66
C MET A 112 16.85 -15.18 -1.92
N THR A 113 17.80 -15.96 -2.42
CA THR A 113 19.15 -16.01 -1.88
C THR A 113 20.02 -14.92 -2.51
N TRP A 114 20.94 -14.37 -1.73
CA TRP A 114 21.87 -13.37 -2.23
C TRP A 114 22.86 -14.02 -3.23
N HIS A 115 22.97 -13.47 -4.43
CA HIS A 115 23.92 -13.92 -5.45
C HIS A 115 25.34 -13.38 -5.17
N ALA A 116 25.94 -13.76 -4.03
CA ALA A 116 27.34 -13.41 -3.66
C ALA A 116 28.41 -14.15 -4.46
N THR A 117 28.02 -15.06 -5.35
CA THR A 117 28.97 -15.73 -6.23
C THR A 117 29.07 -14.87 -7.49
N TYR A 118 30.12 -14.05 -7.62
CA TYR A 118 31.30 -14.27 -8.48
C TYR A 118 32.38 -13.24 -8.13
#